data_AF-A0A1F8J3E7-F1
#
_entry.id   AF-A0A1F8J3E7-F1
#
_cell.length_a   1.000
_cell.length_b   1.000
_cell.length_c   1.000
_cell.angle_alpha   90.00
_cell.angle_beta   90.00
_cell.angle_gamma   90.00
#
_symmetry.space_group_name_H-M   'P 1'
#
loop_
_entity.id
_entity.type
_entity.pdbx_description
1 polymer ?
#
loop_
_entity_poly.entity_id
_entity_poly.type
_entity_poly.pdbx_seq_one_letter_code
_entity_poly.pdbx_strand_id
1 'polypeptide(L)'
;MEQICRFGAYGILLKESKILLTLKRSGPYEGLSDLPGGGIEYGETPEHTLKRELLEEVGTAVERFEFLYHATATGEYEKQNTPYKFHHIGIIYNILDWKTIPEVSPEEESQWVVLNSVIFNELTPFAREAVSYLFKNQSWRPPNTIRGKVIGIAKQNNHILVCEVLNDEGILKGWVPLGGGIEFGETAQHALKREIQEEIGSTIQVIGHPSVFENIFDHHGTKGHEIIFAFPITLDRKEIYSRRRFQISEHRGSTHWVEWVPIERFQRQEALLFPNGILERLQDFG
;
A
#
# COMPACT_ATOMS: atom_id res chain seq x y z
N MET A 1 2.73 -12.52 -39.72
CA MET A 1 3.45 -11.71 -38.71
C MET A 1 3.68 -12.62 -37.52
N GLU A 2 4.95 -12.86 -37.18
CA GLU A 2 5.33 -13.73 -36.07
C GLU A 2 4.77 -13.16 -34.75
N GLN A 3 4.38 -14.03 -33.82
CA GLN A 3 3.89 -13.64 -32.49
C GLN A 3 4.84 -14.20 -31.44
N ILE A 4 5.42 -13.31 -30.64
CA ILE A 4 6.36 -13.67 -29.59
C ILE A 4 5.73 -13.31 -28.24
N CYS A 5 5.61 -14.29 -27.37
CA CYS A 5 5.21 -14.10 -25.98
C CYS A 5 6.43 -14.30 -25.07
N ARG A 6 6.72 -13.33 -24.21
CA ARG A 6 7.81 -13.40 -23.23
C ARG A 6 7.24 -13.31 -21.82
N PHE A 7 7.73 -14.18 -20.95
CA PHE A 7 7.49 -14.13 -19.52
C PHE A 7 8.75 -13.63 -18.82
N GLY A 8 8.58 -12.72 -17.85
CA GLY A 8 9.72 -12.19 -17.10
C GLY A 8 9.42 -11.96 -15.63
N ALA A 9 10.47 -11.76 -14.85
CA ALA A 9 10.40 -11.39 -13.43
C ALA A 9 11.28 -10.16 -13.19
N TYR A 10 10.71 -9.16 -12.52
CA TYR A 10 11.29 -7.82 -12.40
C TYR A 10 11.23 -7.30 -10.97
N GLY A 11 12.28 -6.59 -10.56
CA GLY A 11 12.41 -6.01 -9.23
C GLY A 11 12.21 -4.50 -9.24
N ILE A 12 11.39 -4.00 -8.32
CA ILE A 12 11.36 -2.59 -7.94
C ILE A 12 12.24 -2.43 -6.70
N LEU A 13 13.38 -1.75 -6.87
CA LEU A 13 14.26 -1.36 -5.77
C LEU A 13 14.09 0.12 -5.48
N LEU A 14 13.75 0.45 -4.23
CA LEU A 14 13.57 1.84 -3.78
C LEU A 14 14.56 2.19 -2.67
N LYS A 15 15.32 3.27 -2.85
CA LYS A 15 16.25 3.79 -1.84
C LYS A 15 16.14 5.30 -1.77
N GLU A 16 15.82 5.85 -0.59
CA GLU A 16 15.78 7.32 -0.36
C GLU A 16 14.96 8.07 -1.43
N SER A 17 13.76 7.56 -1.74
CA SER A 17 12.86 8.10 -2.79
C SER A 17 13.42 8.02 -4.22
N LYS A 18 14.45 7.22 -4.46
CA LYS A 18 14.96 6.88 -5.78
C LYS A 18 14.59 5.46 -6.16
N ILE A 19 14.40 5.21 -7.45
CA ILE A 19 14.20 3.90 -8.06
C ILE A 19 15.45 3.50 -8.84
N LEU A 20 15.83 2.23 -8.77
CA LEU A 20 16.89 1.67 -9.62
C LEU A 20 16.31 1.31 -10.99
N LEU A 21 16.91 1.82 -12.05
CA LEU A 21 16.56 1.50 -13.44
C LEU A 21 17.79 1.01 -14.19
N THR A 22 17.61 0.09 -15.13
CA THR A 22 18.66 -0.42 -16.04
C THR A 22 18.49 0.15 -17.43
N LEU A 23 19.59 0.36 -18.16
CA LEU A 23 19.57 0.89 -19.52
C LEU A 23 19.61 -0.25 -20.53
N LYS A 24 18.56 -0.41 -21.35
CA LYS A 24 18.54 -1.45 -22.39
C LYS A 24 19.52 -1.10 -23.51
N ARG A 25 20.50 -1.97 -23.73
CA ARG A 25 21.54 -1.84 -24.77
C ARG A 25 21.18 -2.50 -26.10
N SER A 26 20.08 -3.23 -26.17
CA SER A 26 19.69 -3.95 -27.38
C SER A 26 18.20 -4.23 -27.44
N GLY A 27 17.73 -4.59 -28.64
CA GLY A 27 16.33 -4.95 -28.89
C GLY A 27 15.45 -3.72 -29.21
N PRO A 28 14.13 -3.87 -29.21
CA PRO A 28 13.20 -2.81 -29.62
C PRO A 28 13.18 -1.59 -28.68
N TYR A 29 13.88 -1.68 -27.54
CA TYR A 29 13.91 -0.66 -26.50
C TYR A 29 15.32 -0.11 -26.25
N GLU A 30 16.24 -0.29 -27.20
CA GLU A 30 17.59 0.26 -27.10
C GLU A 30 17.56 1.76 -26.76
N GLY A 31 18.31 2.16 -25.73
CA GLY A 31 18.37 3.53 -25.23
C GLY A 31 17.26 3.92 -24.23
N LEU A 32 16.28 3.04 -23.96
CA LEU A 32 15.28 3.25 -22.93
C LEU A 32 15.69 2.59 -21.61
N SER A 33 15.18 3.14 -20.51
CA SER A 33 15.35 2.59 -19.17
C SER A 33 14.27 1.56 -18.84
N ASP A 34 14.64 0.45 -18.22
CA ASP A 34 13.74 -0.60 -17.75
C ASP A 34 13.91 -0.85 -16.24
N LEU A 35 13.06 -1.73 -15.69
CA LEU A 35 13.31 -2.32 -14.38
C LEU A 35 14.39 -3.40 -14.48
N PRO A 36 15.24 -3.57 -13.45
CA PRO A 36 16.12 -4.72 -13.37
C PRO A 36 15.29 -6.01 -13.31
N GLY A 37 15.66 -6.97 -14.14
CA GLY A 37 14.91 -8.20 -14.35
C GLY A 37 14.91 -8.63 -15.81
N GLY A 38 14.46 -9.86 -16.03
CA GLY A 38 14.57 -10.46 -17.34
C GLY A 38 13.68 -11.66 -17.54
N GLY A 39 14.06 -12.48 -18.53
CA GLY A 39 13.22 -13.57 -19.01
C GLY A 39 13.28 -14.76 -18.09
N ILE A 40 12.14 -15.42 -17.86
CA ILE A 40 12.12 -16.68 -17.13
C ILE A 40 12.65 -17.78 -18.05
N GLU A 41 13.74 -18.43 -17.64
CA GLU A 41 14.30 -19.58 -18.36
C GLU A 41 13.52 -20.86 -18.08
N TYR A 42 13.68 -21.85 -18.95
CA TYR A 42 12.99 -23.13 -18.79
C TYR A 42 13.42 -23.83 -17.50
N GLY A 43 12.45 -24.06 -16.61
CA GLY A 43 12.67 -24.71 -15.31
C GLY A 43 12.94 -23.76 -14.16
N GLU A 44 13.04 -22.44 -14.39
CA GLU A 44 13.12 -21.45 -13.32
C GLU A 44 11.74 -21.11 -12.76
N THR A 45 11.69 -20.81 -11.46
CA THR A 45 10.55 -20.09 -10.89
C THR A 45 10.78 -18.58 -11.09
N PRO A 46 9.72 -17.76 -11.09
CA PRO A 46 9.86 -16.31 -11.18
C PRO A 46 10.81 -15.73 -10.10
N GLU A 47 10.80 -16.29 -8.90
CA GLU A 47 11.67 -15.89 -7.79
C GLU A 47 13.15 -16.22 -8.04
N HIS A 48 13.42 -17.37 -8.67
CA HIS A 48 14.79 -17.72 -9.06
C HIS A 48 15.28 -16.83 -10.19
N THR A 49 14.45 -16.60 -11.21
CA THR A 49 14.73 -15.66 -12.30
C THR A 49 15.01 -14.26 -11.75
N LEU A 50 14.17 -13.74 -10.86
CA LEU A 50 14.37 -12.44 -10.22
C LEU A 50 15.74 -12.34 -9.55
N LYS A 51 16.10 -13.33 -8.73
CA LYS A 51 17.40 -13.34 -8.03
C LYS A 51 18.58 -13.41 -8.99
N ARG A 52 18.47 -14.23 -10.04
CA ARG A 52 19.51 -14.38 -11.06
C ARG A 52 19.70 -13.08 -11.82
N GLU A 53 18.64 -12.52 -12.39
CA GLU A 53 18.67 -11.31 -13.21
C GLU A 53 19.15 -10.10 -12.40
N LEU A 54 18.69 -9.91 -11.14
CA LEU A 54 19.20 -8.80 -10.32
C LEU A 54 20.68 -8.95 -9.95
N LEU A 55 21.18 -10.18 -9.84
CA LEU A 55 22.60 -10.42 -9.61
C LEU A 55 23.41 -10.15 -10.89
N GLU A 56 22.94 -10.62 -12.04
CA GLU A 56 23.61 -10.46 -13.35
C GLU A 56 23.56 -9.01 -13.84
N GLU A 57 22.37 -8.41 -13.92
CA GLU A 57 22.18 -7.08 -14.51
C GLU A 57 22.72 -5.95 -13.63
N VAL A 58 22.61 -6.06 -12.30
CA VAL A 58 22.91 -4.95 -11.37
C VAL A 58 23.77 -5.35 -10.17
N GLY A 59 24.38 -6.54 -10.17
CA GLY A 59 25.31 -6.97 -9.12
C GLY A 59 24.66 -7.05 -7.73
N THR A 60 23.35 -7.29 -7.65
CA THR A 60 22.59 -7.20 -6.40
C THR A 60 21.99 -8.54 -6.00
N ALA A 61 22.37 -9.02 -4.81
CA ALA A 61 21.76 -10.19 -4.20
C ALA A 61 20.54 -9.77 -3.36
N VAL A 62 19.42 -10.47 -3.55
CA VAL A 62 18.15 -10.18 -2.86
C VAL A 62 17.89 -11.19 -1.75
N GLU A 63 17.61 -10.70 -0.54
CA GLU A 63 17.30 -11.52 0.64
C GLU A 63 15.81 -11.59 0.91
N ARG A 64 15.10 -10.46 0.78
CA ARG A 64 13.64 -10.37 0.97
C ARG A 64 12.98 -9.55 -0.12
N PHE A 65 11.85 -10.08 -0.59
CA PHE A 65 10.99 -9.45 -1.59
C PHE A 65 9.58 -10.01 -1.46
N GLU A 66 8.62 -9.27 -1.97
CA GLU A 66 7.21 -9.67 -2.00
C GLU A 66 6.63 -9.46 -3.39
N PHE A 67 5.70 -10.33 -3.78
CA PHE A 67 4.96 -10.15 -5.03
C PHE A 67 4.12 -8.88 -4.92
N LEU A 68 4.21 -8.02 -5.94
CA LEU A 68 3.44 -6.79 -6.01
C LEU A 68 2.19 -6.99 -6.88
N TYR A 69 2.41 -7.27 -8.18
CA TYR A 69 1.36 -7.56 -9.15
C TYR A 69 1.99 -8.09 -10.46
N HIS A 70 1.17 -8.38 -11.48
CA HIS A 70 1.65 -8.69 -12.83
C HIS A 70 1.38 -7.52 -13.79
N ALA A 71 2.36 -7.21 -14.63
CA ALA A 71 2.28 -6.18 -15.65
C ALA A 71 2.24 -6.82 -17.05
N THR A 72 1.52 -6.18 -17.98
CA THR A 72 1.46 -6.65 -19.37
C THR A 72 1.74 -5.50 -20.33
N ALA A 73 2.59 -5.75 -21.33
CA ALA A 73 2.85 -4.81 -22.41
C ALA A 73 2.76 -5.53 -23.76
N THR A 74 2.06 -4.92 -24.73
CA THR A 74 1.93 -5.44 -26.09
C THR A 74 2.36 -4.39 -27.10
N GLY A 75 2.97 -4.82 -28.21
CA GLY A 75 3.34 -3.92 -29.29
C GLY A 75 3.65 -4.66 -30.59
N GLU A 76 3.74 -3.90 -31.68
CA GLU A 76 4.24 -4.38 -32.97
C GLU A 76 5.62 -3.77 -33.19
N TYR A 77 6.59 -4.60 -33.54
CA TYR A 77 7.99 -4.24 -33.65
C TYR A 77 8.58 -4.82 -34.94
N GLU A 78 9.77 -4.36 -35.30
CA GLU A 78 10.47 -4.79 -36.50
C GLU A 78 11.90 -5.21 -36.14
N LYS A 79 12.32 -6.39 -36.58
CA LYS A 79 13.70 -6.87 -36.44
C LYS A 79 14.20 -7.26 -37.83
N GLN A 80 15.28 -6.63 -38.30
CA GLN A 80 15.87 -6.90 -39.62
C GLN A 80 14.83 -6.89 -40.76
N ASN A 81 13.99 -5.84 -40.82
CA ASN A 81 12.90 -5.68 -41.79
C ASN A 81 11.78 -6.73 -41.74
N THR A 82 11.69 -7.49 -40.65
CA THR A 82 10.62 -8.46 -40.42
C THR A 82 9.73 -8.00 -39.27
N PRO A 83 8.44 -7.67 -39.52
CA PRO A 83 7.53 -7.26 -38.47
C PRO A 83 7.07 -8.45 -37.63
N TYR A 84 6.99 -8.25 -36.32
CA TYR A 84 6.48 -9.21 -35.34
C TYR A 84 5.62 -8.52 -34.28
N LYS A 85 4.67 -9.28 -33.72
CA LYS A 85 3.90 -8.86 -32.55
C LYS A 85 4.56 -9.40 -31.30
N PHE A 86 4.68 -8.55 -30.29
CA PHE A 86 5.29 -8.89 -29.03
C PHE A 86 4.28 -8.71 -27.90
N HIS A 87 4.18 -9.71 -27.03
CA HIS A 87 3.42 -9.68 -25.80
C HIS A 87 4.35 -10.04 -24.65
N HIS A 88 4.54 -9.09 -23.74
CA HIS A 88 5.33 -9.27 -22.54
C HIS A 88 4.41 -9.36 -21.32
N ILE A 89 4.57 -10.42 -20.54
CA ILE A 89 3.92 -10.60 -19.25
C ILE A 89 5.03 -10.68 -18.20
N GLY A 90 5.07 -9.74 -17.28
CA GLY A 90 6.10 -9.69 -16.25
C GLY A 90 5.51 -9.71 -14.85
N ILE A 91 6.14 -10.48 -13.97
CA ILE A 91 5.81 -10.55 -12.54
C ILE A 91 6.66 -9.50 -11.83
N ILE A 92 6.00 -8.55 -11.17
CA ILE A 92 6.66 -7.44 -10.48
C ILE A 92 6.79 -7.76 -8.99
N TYR A 93 8.00 -7.64 -8.47
CA TYR A 93 8.30 -7.82 -7.06
C TYR A 93 8.78 -6.51 -6.44
N ASN A 94 8.32 -6.24 -5.22
CA ASN A 94 8.86 -5.18 -4.38
C ASN A 94 10.07 -5.75 -3.61
N ILE A 95 11.25 -5.16 -3.80
CA ILE A 95 12.49 -5.63 -3.19
C ILE A 95 12.67 -4.92 -1.84
N LEU A 96 12.63 -5.70 -0.76
CA LEU A 96 12.61 -5.20 0.61
C LEU A 96 13.98 -5.19 1.27
N ASP A 97 14.83 -6.16 0.92
CA ASP A 97 16.17 -6.30 1.48
C ASP A 97 17.13 -6.86 0.42
N TRP A 98 18.25 -6.16 0.22
CA TRP A 98 19.23 -6.46 -0.81
C TRP A 98 20.62 -5.97 -0.43
N LYS A 99 21.63 -6.58 -1.04
CA LYS A 99 23.03 -6.19 -0.90
C LYS A 99 23.72 -6.19 -2.26
N THR A 100 24.51 -5.15 -2.51
CA THR A 100 25.42 -5.13 -3.66
C THR A 100 26.57 -6.10 -3.37
N ILE A 101 26.90 -6.93 -4.36
CA ILE A 101 28.01 -7.88 -4.31
C ILE A 101 29.19 -7.27 -5.08
N PRO A 102 30.23 -6.75 -4.39
CA PRO A 102 31.34 -6.03 -5.06
C PRO A 102 32.11 -6.87 -6.08
N GLU A 103 32.11 -8.19 -5.93
CA GLU A 103 32.82 -9.13 -6.80
C GLU A 103 32.09 -9.40 -8.11
N VAL A 104 30.81 -9.04 -8.22
CA VAL A 104 29.99 -9.26 -9.42
C VAL A 104 29.95 -7.96 -10.21
N SER A 105 30.52 -7.99 -11.42
CA SER A 105 30.42 -6.87 -12.36
C SER A 105 29.05 -6.88 -13.03
N PRO A 106 28.24 -5.81 -12.91
CA PRO A 106 26.95 -5.70 -13.59
C PRO A 106 27.08 -5.81 -15.11
N GLU A 107 26.17 -6.56 -15.75
CA GLU A 107 26.08 -6.67 -17.21
C GLU A 107 25.42 -5.45 -17.85
N GLU A 108 24.47 -4.84 -17.15
CA GLU A 108 23.76 -3.65 -17.60
C GLU A 108 24.22 -2.40 -16.83
N GLU A 109 24.18 -1.24 -17.51
CA GLU A 109 24.31 0.04 -16.82
C GLU A 109 23.03 0.30 -16.02
N SER A 110 23.18 0.66 -14.74
CA SER A 110 22.06 0.99 -13.88
C SER A 110 22.27 2.31 -13.15
N GLN A 111 21.15 2.98 -12.86
CA GLN A 111 21.16 4.28 -12.20
C GLN A 111 20.00 4.43 -11.22
N TRP A 112 20.28 5.13 -10.12
CA TRP A 112 19.26 5.54 -9.15
C TRP A 112 18.66 6.87 -9.57
N VAL A 113 17.40 6.85 -10.02
CA VAL A 113 16.67 8.03 -10.48
C VAL A 113 15.70 8.46 -9.38
N VAL A 114 15.63 9.76 -9.08
CA VAL A 114 14.62 10.29 -8.14
C VAL A 114 13.23 9.97 -8.70
N LEU A 115 12.40 9.28 -7.92
CA LEU A 115 11.13 8.73 -8.42
C LEU A 115 10.28 9.82 -9.09
N ASN A 116 10.13 10.97 -8.43
CA ASN A 116 9.34 12.12 -8.93
C ASN A 116 9.97 12.86 -10.12
N SER A 117 11.19 12.53 -10.54
CA SER A 117 11.84 13.10 -11.73
C SER A 117 11.93 12.11 -12.90
N VAL A 118 11.34 10.91 -12.77
CA VAL A 118 11.36 9.91 -13.84
C VAL A 118 10.61 10.43 -15.07
N ILE A 119 11.27 10.43 -16.23
CA ILE A 119 10.69 10.85 -17.51
C ILE A 119 10.05 9.62 -18.17
N PHE A 120 8.72 9.53 -18.14
CA PHE A 120 7.98 8.33 -18.58
C PHE A 120 8.22 7.92 -20.04
N ASN A 121 8.56 8.87 -20.91
CA ASN A 121 8.86 8.60 -22.31
C ASN A 121 10.24 7.97 -22.54
N GLU A 122 11.13 8.03 -21.54
CA GLU A 122 12.44 7.38 -21.55
C GLU A 122 12.40 5.98 -20.95
N LEU A 123 11.23 5.53 -20.47
CA LEU A 123 11.02 4.17 -19.99
C LEU A 123 10.56 3.24 -21.11
N THR A 124 10.93 1.96 -21.02
CA THR A 124 10.28 0.91 -21.80
C THR A 124 8.78 0.90 -21.50
N PRO A 125 7.92 0.47 -22.43
CA PRO A 125 6.48 0.36 -22.17
C PRO A 125 6.16 -0.44 -20.91
N PHE A 126 7.00 -1.42 -20.60
CA PHE A 126 6.87 -2.27 -19.42
C PHE A 126 7.25 -1.53 -18.13
N ALA A 127 8.45 -0.93 -18.05
CA ALA A 127 8.83 -0.12 -16.89
C ALA A 127 7.90 1.08 -16.68
N ARG A 128 7.37 1.67 -17.75
CA ARG A 128 6.38 2.74 -17.65
C ARG A 128 5.12 2.29 -16.92
N GLU A 129 4.61 1.10 -17.22
CA GLU A 129 3.46 0.52 -16.54
C GLU A 129 3.77 0.31 -15.05
N ALA A 130 4.93 -0.27 -14.75
CA ALA A 130 5.40 -0.51 -13.38
C ALA A 130 5.60 0.76 -12.54
N VAL A 131 6.27 1.76 -13.11
CA VAL A 131 6.46 3.05 -12.44
C VAL A 131 5.11 3.76 -12.28
N SER A 132 4.21 3.69 -13.27
CA SER A 132 2.85 4.26 -13.14
C SER A 132 2.09 3.66 -11.95
N TYR A 133 2.26 2.37 -11.67
CA TYR A 133 1.65 1.71 -10.52
C TYR A 133 2.14 2.32 -9.20
N LEU A 134 3.43 2.61 -9.07
CA LEU A 134 3.99 3.26 -7.88
C LEU A 134 3.40 4.65 -7.64
N PHE A 135 3.20 5.44 -8.69
CA PHE A 135 2.57 6.76 -8.59
C PHE A 135 1.07 6.68 -8.30
N LYS A 136 0.35 5.74 -8.91
CA LYS A 136 -1.08 5.51 -8.63
C LYS A 136 -1.34 5.11 -7.19
N ASN A 137 -0.36 4.49 -6.53
CA ASN A 137 -0.42 4.01 -5.15
C ASN A 137 0.26 4.92 -4.13
N GLN A 138 0.66 6.15 -4.51
CA GLN A 138 1.02 7.18 -3.52
C GLN A 138 -0.21 7.66 -2.73
N SER A 139 -1.42 7.48 -3.27
CA SER A 139 -2.67 7.61 -2.54
C SER A 139 -3.19 6.21 -2.16
N TRP A 140 -3.60 6.01 -0.90
CA TRP A 140 -4.18 4.73 -0.46
C TRP A 140 -5.40 4.37 -1.31
N ARG A 141 -5.52 3.10 -1.71
CA ARG A 141 -6.70 2.53 -2.37
C ARG A 141 -7.08 1.24 -1.67
N PRO A 142 -8.37 0.96 -1.44
CA PRO A 142 -8.76 -0.31 -0.84
C PRO A 142 -8.41 -1.45 -1.81
N PRO A 143 -7.85 -2.58 -1.35
CA PRO A 143 -7.65 -3.72 -2.24
C PRO A 143 -8.99 -4.30 -2.66
N ASN A 144 -8.99 -5.07 -3.75
CA ASN A 144 -10.14 -5.84 -4.18
C ASN A 144 -10.30 -7.14 -3.36
N THR A 145 -10.36 -7.01 -2.02
CA THR A 145 -10.53 -8.10 -1.05
C THR A 145 -11.38 -7.63 0.11
N ILE A 146 -12.22 -8.50 0.68
CA ILE A 146 -12.93 -8.21 1.92
C ILE A 146 -11.93 -8.22 3.09
N ARG A 147 -11.88 -7.13 3.86
CA ARG A 147 -10.97 -7.00 5.02
C ARG A 147 -11.73 -7.00 6.35
N GLY A 148 -11.20 -7.70 7.35
CA GLY A 148 -11.63 -7.52 8.74
C GLY A 148 -11.00 -6.27 9.34
N LYS A 149 -11.82 -5.41 9.92
CA LYS A 149 -11.36 -4.19 10.61
C LYS A 149 -12.00 -4.12 11.99
N VAL A 150 -11.26 -3.63 12.98
CA VAL A 150 -11.75 -3.43 14.34
C VAL A 150 -11.62 -1.98 14.75
N ILE A 151 -12.63 -1.47 15.46
CA ILE A 151 -12.62 -0.09 15.99
C ILE A 151 -13.08 -0.06 17.45
N GLY A 152 -12.50 0.87 18.21
CA GLY A 152 -12.81 1.11 19.61
C GLY A 152 -13.72 2.33 19.77
N ILE A 153 -14.93 2.11 20.30
CA ILE A 153 -15.89 3.17 20.60
C ILE A 153 -15.69 3.61 22.05
N ALA A 154 -14.80 4.58 22.25
CA ALA A 154 -14.63 5.25 23.54
C ALA A 154 -15.56 6.46 23.63
N LYS A 155 -16.35 6.54 24.71
CA LYS A 155 -17.30 7.64 24.95
C LYS A 155 -17.02 8.36 26.27
N GLN A 156 -17.27 9.67 26.28
CA GLN A 156 -17.27 10.50 27.49
C GLN A 156 -18.16 11.72 27.28
N ASN A 157 -19.09 12.00 28.20
CA ASN A 157 -19.92 13.23 28.18
C ASN A 157 -20.57 13.49 26.79
N ASN A 158 -21.11 12.44 26.16
CA ASN A 158 -21.72 12.51 24.82
C ASN A 158 -20.76 12.91 23.68
N HIS A 159 -19.45 12.73 23.91
CA HIS A 159 -18.41 12.81 22.91
C HIS A 159 -17.87 11.41 22.62
N ILE A 160 -17.35 11.24 21.41
CA ILE A 160 -16.62 10.04 20.98
C ILE A 160 -15.17 10.42 20.65
N LEU A 161 -14.23 9.56 21.04
CA LEU A 161 -12.83 9.75 20.69
C LEU A 161 -12.59 9.28 19.24
N VAL A 162 -12.12 10.18 18.39
CA VAL A 162 -11.92 9.91 16.96
C VAL A 162 -10.62 10.53 16.47
N CYS A 163 -10.01 9.89 15.48
CA CYS A 163 -8.87 10.40 14.71
C CYS A 163 -9.37 11.08 13.43
N GLU A 164 -8.69 12.13 13.00
CA GLU A 164 -8.98 12.78 11.73
C GLU A 164 -8.63 11.88 10.54
N VAL A 165 -9.42 12.02 9.48
CA VAL A 165 -9.16 11.41 8.18
C VAL A 165 -8.95 12.57 7.20
N LEU A 166 -7.76 12.65 6.62
CA LEU A 166 -7.43 13.64 5.60
C LEU A 166 -7.66 13.06 4.19
N ASN A 167 -7.93 13.92 3.21
CA ASN A 167 -7.90 13.55 1.79
C ASN A 167 -6.47 13.65 1.22
N ASP A 168 -6.33 13.34 -0.08
CA ASP A 168 -5.02 13.35 -0.78
C ASP A 168 -4.37 14.75 -0.78
N GLU A 169 -5.14 15.83 -0.60
CA GLU A 169 -4.66 17.22 -0.48
C GLU A 169 -4.37 17.65 0.98
N GLY A 170 -4.49 16.75 1.96
CA GLY A 170 -4.28 17.06 3.38
C GLY A 170 -5.42 17.83 4.04
N ILE A 171 -6.59 17.89 3.39
CA ILE A 171 -7.80 18.55 3.91
C ILE A 171 -8.61 17.55 4.73
N LEU A 172 -9.17 17.99 5.86
CA LEU A 172 -10.06 17.19 6.69
C LEU A 172 -11.26 16.67 5.88
N LYS A 173 -11.32 15.35 5.70
CA LYS A 173 -12.40 14.62 5.03
C LYS A 173 -13.45 14.14 6.02
N GLY A 174 -13.05 13.79 7.24
CA GLY A 174 -13.94 13.32 8.28
C GLY A 174 -13.19 12.72 9.47
N TRP A 175 -13.85 11.86 10.21
CA TRP A 175 -13.35 11.30 11.45
C TRP A 175 -13.57 9.79 11.50
N VAL A 176 -12.70 9.07 12.20
CA VAL A 176 -12.81 7.62 12.40
C VAL A 176 -12.46 7.27 13.85
N PRO A 177 -13.20 6.36 14.51
CA PRO A 177 -12.75 5.84 15.81
C PRO A 177 -11.41 5.10 15.67
N LEU A 178 -10.63 5.10 16.73
CA LEU A 178 -9.31 4.45 16.78
C LEU A 178 -9.42 2.94 16.57
N GLY A 179 -8.38 2.34 15.99
CA GLY A 179 -8.33 0.92 15.62
C GLY A 179 -7.88 0.70 14.18
N GLY A 180 -7.79 -0.56 13.75
CA GLY A 180 -7.18 -0.90 12.47
C GLY A 180 -7.51 -2.29 11.95
N GLY A 181 -6.59 -2.81 11.14
CA GLY A 181 -6.77 -4.08 10.44
C GLY A 181 -6.66 -5.27 11.39
N ILE A 182 -7.49 -6.28 11.19
CA ILE A 182 -7.34 -7.56 11.89
C ILE A 182 -6.37 -8.41 11.09
N GLU A 183 -5.27 -8.85 11.72
CA GLU A 183 -4.27 -9.69 11.06
C GLU A 183 -4.74 -11.16 10.93
N PHE A 184 -4.17 -11.90 9.99
CA PHE A 184 -4.50 -13.30 9.80
C PHE A 184 -4.09 -14.13 11.03
N GLY A 185 -5.05 -14.88 11.58
CA GLY A 185 -4.85 -15.64 12.83
C GLY A 185 -5.07 -14.83 14.10
N GLU A 186 -5.38 -13.53 14.00
CA GLU A 186 -5.67 -12.65 15.12
C GLU A 186 -7.19 -12.56 15.39
N THR A 187 -7.58 -12.44 16.67
CA THR A 187 -8.98 -12.14 17.02
C THR A 187 -9.24 -10.63 16.95
N ALA A 188 -10.47 -10.20 16.66
CA ALA A 188 -10.80 -8.77 16.64
C ALA A 188 -10.46 -8.06 17.96
N GLN A 189 -10.68 -8.71 19.12
CA GLN A 189 -10.34 -8.12 20.41
C GLN A 189 -8.83 -7.98 20.64
N HIS A 190 -8.01 -8.93 20.16
CA HIS A 190 -6.55 -8.81 20.21
C HIS A 190 -6.06 -7.70 19.29
N ALA A 191 -6.57 -7.66 18.05
CA ALA A 191 -6.29 -6.59 17.10
C ALA A 191 -6.60 -5.22 17.70
N LEU A 192 -7.75 -5.06 18.36
CA LEU A 192 -8.13 -3.79 18.96
C LEU A 192 -7.15 -3.36 20.06
N LYS A 193 -6.73 -4.29 20.92
CA LYS A 193 -5.76 -3.98 21.97
C LYS A 193 -4.40 -3.58 21.39
N ARG A 194 -3.95 -4.27 20.33
CA ARG A 194 -2.70 -3.98 19.62
C ARG A 194 -2.77 -2.58 18.97
N GLU A 195 -3.77 -2.34 18.15
CA GLU A 195 -3.94 -1.08 17.41
C GLU A 195 -4.03 0.13 18.36
N ILE A 196 -4.84 0.07 19.42
CA ILE A 196 -4.93 1.18 20.37
C ILE A 196 -3.61 1.40 21.13
N GLN A 197 -2.88 0.32 21.44
CA GLN A 197 -1.56 0.43 22.07
C GLN A 197 -0.52 1.04 21.12
N GLU A 198 -0.57 0.72 19.82
CA GLU A 198 0.31 1.27 18.79
C GLU A 198 0.00 2.75 18.50
N GLU A 199 -1.27 3.10 18.33
CA GLU A 199 -1.70 4.45 17.94
C GLU A 199 -1.53 5.48 19.07
N ILE A 200 -1.90 5.12 20.31
CA ILE A 200 -1.98 6.09 21.42
C ILE A 200 -1.24 5.66 22.69
N GLY A 201 -0.57 4.50 22.66
CA GLY A 201 0.19 4.03 23.81
C GLY A 201 -0.66 3.69 25.04
N SER A 202 -1.94 3.35 24.85
CA SER A 202 -2.87 3.05 25.94
C SER A 202 -3.39 1.62 25.84
N THR A 203 -3.52 0.96 26.98
CA THR A 203 -4.34 -0.25 27.10
C THR A 203 -5.82 0.12 27.22
N ILE A 204 -6.68 -0.87 26.96
CA ILE A 204 -8.14 -0.74 26.98
C ILE A 204 -8.82 -1.87 27.76
N GLN A 205 -10.03 -1.59 28.23
CA GLN A 205 -11.01 -2.59 28.64
C GLN A 205 -12.18 -2.59 27.64
N VAL A 206 -12.56 -3.78 27.15
CA VAL A 206 -13.77 -3.96 26.35
C VAL A 206 -14.94 -4.14 27.30
N ILE A 207 -15.93 -3.25 27.22
CA ILE A 207 -17.02 -3.15 28.21
C ILE A 207 -18.35 -3.72 27.71
N GLY A 208 -18.37 -4.34 26.53
CA GLY A 208 -19.58 -4.87 25.92
C GLY A 208 -19.32 -5.67 24.65
N HIS A 209 -20.40 -6.17 24.06
CA HIS A 209 -20.37 -6.93 22.82
C HIS A 209 -20.09 -6.01 21.62
N PRO A 210 -19.42 -6.50 20.57
CA PRO A 210 -19.22 -5.71 19.38
C PRO A 210 -20.51 -5.59 18.56
N SER A 211 -20.74 -4.44 17.94
CA SER A 211 -21.63 -4.37 16.78
C SER A 211 -20.82 -4.75 15.53
N VAL A 212 -21.37 -5.65 14.71
CA VAL A 212 -20.73 -6.15 13.49
C VAL A 212 -21.53 -5.71 12.27
N PHE A 213 -20.86 -5.10 11.29
CA PHE A 213 -21.53 -4.60 10.09
C PHE A 213 -20.57 -4.46 8.91
N GLU A 214 -21.14 -4.40 7.71
CA GLU A 214 -20.38 -4.19 6.48
C GLU A 214 -20.20 -2.70 6.20
N ASN A 215 -18.98 -2.32 5.81
CA ASN A 215 -18.66 -1.01 5.28
C ASN A 215 -18.23 -1.18 3.81
N ILE A 216 -19.16 -0.87 2.90
CA ILE A 216 -18.91 -0.86 1.45
C ILE A 216 -18.84 0.61 1.01
N PHE A 217 -17.74 0.99 0.37
CA PHE A 217 -17.49 2.37 -0.02
C PHE A 217 -16.71 2.43 -1.33
N ASP A 218 -16.78 3.58 -1.99
CA ASP A 218 -16.00 3.88 -3.20
C ASP A 218 -14.92 4.92 -2.85
N HIS A 219 -13.67 4.66 -3.24
CA HIS A 219 -12.54 5.56 -3.05
C HIS A 219 -11.74 5.68 -4.35
N HIS A 220 -11.78 6.86 -4.98
CA HIS A 220 -11.21 7.14 -6.31
C HIS A 220 -11.57 6.09 -7.37
N GLY A 221 -12.85 5.69 -7.42
CA GLY A 221 -13.36 4.72 -8.38
C GLY A 221 -13.02 3.25 -8.07
N THR A 222 -12.35 2.97 -6.95
CA THR A 222 -12.12 1.61 -6.46
C THR A 222 -13.08 1.29 -5.31
N LYS A 223 -13.76 0.15 -5.38
CA LYS A 223 -14.63 -0.33 -4.30
C LYS A 223 -13.80 -0.92 -3.16
N GLY A 224 -14.07 -0.47 -1.94
CA GLY A 224 -13.62 -1.09 -0.71
C GLY A 224 -14.75 -1.84 -0.02
N HIS A 225 -14.40 -2.94 0.64
CA HIS A 225 -15.33 -3.76 1.43
C HIS A 225 -14.66 -4.23 2.71
N GLU A 226 -15.19 -3.76 3.84
CA GLU A 226 -14.71 -4.13 5.17
C GLU A 226 -15.83 -4.75 6.00
N ILE A 227 -15.49 -5.75 6.83
CA ILE A 227 -16.32 -6.24 7.93
C ILE A 227 -15.81 -5.56 9.21
N ILE A 228 -16.63 -4.69 9.77
CA ILE A 228 -16.29 -3.88 10.94
C ILE A 228 -16.72 -4.60 12.21
N PHE A 229 -15.81 -4.72 13.17
CA PHE A 229 -16.08 -5.08 14.55
C PHE A 229 -15.92 -3.85 15.43
N ALA A 230 -17.02 -3.24 15.88
CA ALA A 230 -16.98 -2.04 16.70
C ALA A 230 -17.23 -2.41 18.17
N PHE A 231 -16.22 -2.27 19.03
CA PHE A 231 -16.33 -2.60 20.45
C PHE A 231 -16.50 -1.34 21.31
N PRO A 232 -17.42 -1.33 22.29
CA PRO A 232 -17.41 -0.31 23.32
C PRO A 232 -16.21 -0.53 24.25
N ILE A 233 -15.44 0.54 24.49
CA ILE A 233 -14.19 0.46 25.26
C ILE A 233 -14.04 1.58 26.29
N THR A 234 -13.26 1.32 27.32
CA THR A 234 -12.64 2.35 28.16
C THR A 234 -11.13 2.30 28.04
N LEU A 235 -10.50 3.47 28.09
CA LEU A 235 -9.05 3.63 28.09
C LEU A 235 -8.53 3.62 29.52
N ASP A 236 -7.42 2.93 29.74
CA ASP A 236 -6.78 2.89 31.05
C ASP A 236 -6.03 4.21 31.32
N ARG A 237 -5.48 4.85 30.28
CA ARG A 237 -4.75 6.11 30.40
C ARG A 237 -5.69 7.30 30.65
N LYS A 238 -5.87 7.65 31.93
CA LYS A 238 -6.81 8.71 32.37
C LYS A 238 -6.51 10.11 31.82
N GLU A 239 -5.25 10.40 31.50
CA GLU A 239 -4.84 11.66 30.87
C GLU A 239 -5.61 11.95 29.57
N ILE A 240 -5.97 10.92 28.79
CA ILE A 240 -6.66 11.08 27.49
C ILE A 240 -8.03 11.72 27.68
N TYR A 241 -8.74 11.38 28.76
CA TYR A 241 -10.06 11.94 29.08
C TYR A 241 -10.02 13.40 29.55
N SER A 242 -8.83 13.91 29.88
CA SER A 242 -8.64 15.31 30.29
C SER A 242 -8.19 16.22 29.15
N ARG A 243 -7.76 15.64 28.03
CA ARG A 243 -7.32 16.38 26.84
C ARG A 243 -8.49 16.59 25.91
N ARG A 244 -8.62 17.80 25.36
CA ARG A 244 -9.57 18.04 24.26
C ARG A 244 -9.13 17.31 22.99
N ARG A 245 -7.87 17.50 22.60
CA ARG A 245 -7.24 16.86 21.44
C ARG A 245 -5.74 16.63 21.67
N PHE A 246 -5.14 15.70 20.93
CA PHE A 246 -3.71 15.41 20.95
C PHE A 246 -3.26 14.84 19.61
N GLN A 247 -1.95 14.87 19.33
CA GLN A 247 -1.39 14.30 18.11
C GLN A 247 -0.89 12.88 18.33
N ILE A 248 -1.08 12.04 17.32
CA ILE A 248 -0.47 10.73 17.18
C ILE A 248 0.45 10.74 15.96
N SER A 249 1.45 9.86 15.96
CA SER A 249 2.36 9.66 14.84
C SER A 249 2.15 8.27 14.27
N GLU A 250 1.85 8.17 12.97
CA GLU A 250 1.88 6.88 12.30
C GLU A 250 3.34 6.46 12.04
N HIS A 251 3.57 5.14 11.91
CA HIS A 251 4.88 4.57 11.56
C HIS A 251 5.51 5.13 10.27
N ARG A 252 4.72 5.81 9.42
CA ARG A 252 5.17 6.44 8.16
C ARG A 252 5.55 7.92 8.29
N GLY A 253 5.54 8.48 9.50
CA GLY A 253 5.96 9.87 9.78
C GLY A 253 4.87 10.93 9.62
N SER A 254 3.65 10.55 9.21
CA SER A 254 2.45 11.38 9.26
C SER A 254 2.02 11.63 10.71
N THR A 255 1.49 12.82 10.97
CA THR A 255 0.88 13.17 12.28
C THR A 255 -0.59 13.46 12.08
N HIS A 256 -1.42 12.91 12.97
CA HIS A 256 -2.87 13.06 12.91
C HIS A 256 -3.41 13.55 14.25
N TRP A 257 -4.46 14.36 14.21
CA TRP A 257 -5.19 14.79 15.39
C TRP A 257 -6.21 13.75 15.84
N VAL A 258 -6.16 13.42 17.13
CA VAL A 258 -7.20 12.70 17.85
C VAL A 258 -7.94 13.68 18.74
N GLU A 259 -9.27 13.71 18.66
CA GLU A 259 -10.14 14.66 19.38
C GLU A 259 -11.37 13.95 19.96
N TRP A 260 -11.81 14.40 21.13
CA TRP A 260 -13.15 14.10 21.63
C TRP A 260 -14.15 14.99 20.89
N VAL A 261 -14.94 14.41 20.00
CA VAL A 261 -15.90 15.15 19.16
C VAL A 261 -17.33 14.90 19.66
N PRO A 262 -18.17 15.95 19.82
CA PRO A 262 -19.57 15.77 20.20
C PRO A 262 -20.31 14.91 19.17
N ILE A 263 -21.09 13.94 19.62
CA ILE A 263 -21.83 13.02 18.73
C ILE A 263 -22.84 13.80 17.87
N GLU A 264 -23.38 14.91 18.38
CA GLU A 264 -24.33 15.79 17.68
C GLU A 264 -23.77 16.32 16.37
N ARG A 265 -22.45 16.58 16.29
CA ARG A 265 -21.84 17.11 15.07
C ARG A 265 -22.00 16.15 13.90
N PHE A 266 -21.95 14.85 14.17
CA PHE A 266 -22.18 13.81 13.16
C PHE A 266 -23.66 13.67 12.83
N GLN A 267 -24.53 13.71 13.85
CA GLN A 267 -25.99 13.64 13.65
C GLN A 267 -26.54 14.82 12.83
N ARG A 268 -25.97 16.01 13.00
CA ARG A 268 -26.29 17.24 12.25
C ARG A 268 -25.58 17.36 10.92
N GLN A 269 -24.76 16.37 10.54
CA GLN A 269 -23.95 16.36 9.32
C GLN A 269 -22.96 17.54 9.22
N GLU A 270 -22.55 18.11 10.36
CA GLU A 270 -21.49 19.12 10.44
C GLU A 270 -20.09 18.49 10.32
N ALA A 271 -20.00 17.17 10.46
CA ALA A 271 -18.81 16.35 10.26
C ALA A 271 -19.20 14.95 9.77
N LEU A 272 -18.32 14.32 8.99
CA LEU A 272 -18.49 12.92 8.55
C LEU A 272 -17.82 11.96 9.55
N LEU A 273 -18.49 10.85 9.83
CA LEU A 273 -17.99 9.77 10.68
C LEU A 273 -17.91 8.48 9.85
N PHE A 274 -16.71 7.91 9.79
CA PHE A 274 -16.42 6.63 9.16
C PHE A 274 -16.20 5.54 10.24
N PRO A 275 -16.36 4.26 9.90
CA PRO A 275 -16.88 3.71 8.65
C PRO A 275 -18.38 4.00 8.44
N ASN A 276 -18.88 3.85 7.21
CA ASN A 276 -20.31 4.08 6.93
C ASN A 276 -21.18 3.15 7.78
N GLY A 277 -22.26 3.68 8.36
CA GLY A 277 -23.17 2.94 9.25
C GLY A 277 -22.81 2.98 10.74
N ILE A 278 -21.62 3.47 11.14
CA ILE A 278 -21.28 3.54 12.57
C ILE A 278 -22.17 4.50 13.36
N LEU A 279 -22.57 5.63 12.75
CA LEU A 279 -23.36 6.66 13.41
C LEU A 279 -24.71 6.12 13.93
N GLU A 280 -25.39 5.32 13.13
CA GLU A 280 -26.67 4.67 13.47
C GLU A 280 -26.53 3.66 14.61
N ARG A 281 -25.33 3.10 14.77
CA ARG A 281 -24.99 2.09 15.79
C ARG A 281 -24.43 2.70 17.05
N LEU A 282 -24.17 4.01 17.09
CA LEU A 282 -23.64 4.64 18.30
C LEU A 282 -24.55 4.45 19.50
N GLN A 283 -25.86 4.33 19.31
CA GLN A 283 -26.83 4.03 20.37
C GLN A 283 -26.64 2.66 21.02
N ASP A 284 -26.00 1.71 20.34
CA ASP A 284 -25.75 0.36 20.86
C ASP A 284 -24.64 0.35 21.94
N PHE A 285 -23.83 1.41 21.99
CA PHE A 285 -22.70 1.58 22.89
C PHE A 285 -23.09 2.56 24.00
N GLY A 286 -23.83 2.11 25.01
CA GLY A 286 -24.30 2.92 26.15
C GLY A 286 -23.19 3.74 26.82
#